data_AF-A0A2N1TCD0-F1
#
_entry.id   AF-A0A2N1TCD0-F1
#
_cell.length_a   1.000
_cell.length_b   1.000
_cell.length_c   1.000
_cell.angle_alpha   90.00
_cell.angle_beta   90.00
_cell.angle_gamma   90.00
#
_symmetry.space_group_name_H-M   'P 1'
#
loop_
_entity.id
_entity.type
_entity.pdbx_description
1 polymer ?
#
loop_
_entity_poly.entity_id
_entity_poly.type
_entity_poly.pdbx_seq_one_letter_code
_entity_poly.pdbx_strand_id
1 'polypeptide(L)'
;MIVELFVVAYLIYSLSLNAYRGYQVDKHIALFEAENQLLEKANQQKNEDFLYYISTEYADKIAKQNFGLINPGEEVIVVAADQNYIDPVEEQVNVARYQDDSNPKKWKNFIFGE
;
A
#
# COMPACT_ATOMS: atom_id res chain seq x y z
N MET A 1 -18.17 53.23 -35.51
CA MET A 1 -17.15 52.34 -36.11
C MET A 1 -16.00 52.00 -35.14
N ILE A 2 -15.05 52.90 -34.83
CA ILE A 2 -13.88 52.54 -34.00
C ILE A 2 -14.26 52.25 -32.53
N VAL A 3 -15.12 53.08 -31.94
CA VAL A 3 -15.59 52.90 -30.55
C VAL A 3 -16.36 51.59 -30.39
N GLU A 4 -17.25 51.27 -31.34
CA GLU A 4 -17.98 50.00 -31.35
C GLU A 4 -17.04 48.79 -31.41
N LEU A 5 -15.96 48.88 -32.20
CA LEU A 5 -14.96 47.81 -32.31
C LEU A 5 -14.22 47.59 -31.00
N PHE A 6 -13.87 48.66 -30.27
CA PHE A 6 -13.27 48.56 -28.95
C PHE A 6 -14.22 47.95 -27.91
N VAL A 7 -15.51 48.31 -27.96
CA VAL A 7 -16.53 47.72 -27.07
C VAL A 7 -16.65 46.22 -27.34
N VAL A 8 -16.74 45.81 -28.60
CA VAL A 8 -16.82 44.38 -28.96
C VAL A 8 -15.56 43.63 -28.53
N ALA A 9 -14.37 44.19 -28.76
CA ALA A 9 -13.11 43.59 -28.33
C ALA A 9 -13.04 43.43 -26.80
N TYR A 10 -13.50 44.45 -26.04
CA TYR A 10 -13.57 44.39 -24.59
C TYR A 10 -14.54 43.31 -24.09
N LEU A 11 -15.70 43.16 -24.73
CA LEU A 11 -16.68 42.13 -24.38
C LEU A 11 -16.12 40.72 -24.61
N ILE A 12 -15.46 40.49 -25.75
CA ILE A 12 -14.83 39.19 -26.05
C ILE A 12 -13.71 38.89 -25.04
N TYR A 13 -12.87 39.88 -24.73
CA TYR A 13 -11.82 39.74 -23.71
C TYR A 13 -12.40 39.42 -22.33
N SER A 14 -13.40 40.17 -21.89
CA SER A 14 -14.06 39.97 -20.60
C SER A 14 -14.71 38.58 -20.49
N LEU A 15 -15.40 38.15 -21.54
CA LEU A 15 -16.03 36.83 -21.61
C LEU A 15 -14.99 35.71 -21.52
N SER A 16 -13.90 35.83 -22.30
CA SER A 16 -12.82 34.84 -22.32
C SER A 16 -12.16 34.71 -20.95
N LEU A 17 -11.88 35.84 -20.29
CA LEU A 17 -11.29 35.87 -18.96
C LEU A 17 -12.22 35.27 -17.90
N ASN A 18 -13.53 35.52 -18.01
CA ASN A 18 -14.52 34.95 -17.10
C ASN A 18 -14.64 33.43 -17.27
N ALA A 19 -14.69 32.94 -18.51
CA ALA A 19 -14.73 31.52 -18.81
C ALA A 19 -13.48 30.79 -18.28
N TYR A 20 -12.30 31.39 -18.45
CA TYR A 20 -11.06 30.82 -17.93
C TYR A 20 -11.03 30.75 -16.40
N ARG A 21 -11.51 31.81 -15.71
CA ARG A 21 -11.62 31.82 -14.25
C ARG A 21 -12.62 30.77 -13.75
N GLY A 22 -13.77 30.62 -14.43
CA GLY A 22 -14.75 29.58 -14.10
C GLY A 22 -14.12 28.19 -14.13
N TYR A 23 -13.41 27.86 -15.21
CA TYR A 23 -12.73 26.57 -15.33
C TYR A 23 -11.69 26.32 -14.22
N GLN A 24 -10.92 27.33 -13.84
CA GLN A 24 -9.97 27.19 -12.73
C GLN A 24 -10.67 26.94 -11.40
N VAL A 25 -11.76 27.67 -11.12
CA VAL A 25 -12.55 27.49 -9.90
C VAL A 25 -13.15 26.08 -9.84
N ASP A 26 -13.76 25.61 -10.92
CA ASP A 26 -14.34 24.26 -11.00
C ASP A 26 -13.28 23.18 -10.76
N LYS A 27 -12.08 23.35 -11.32
CA LYS A 27 -10.95 22.44 -11.09
C LYS A 27 -10.54 22.42 -9.62
N HIS A 28 -10.51 23.57 -8.96
CA HIS A 28 -10.19 23.65 -7.53
C HIS A 28 -11.27 22.99 -6.67
N ILE A 29 -12.55 23.21 -6.99
CA ILE A 29 -13.67 22.55 -6.30
C ILE A 29 -13.55 21.03 -6.43
N ALA A 30 -13.36 20.51 -7.65
CA ALA A 30 -13.21 19.08 -7.88
C ALA A 30 -12.02 18.47 -7.11
N LEU A 31 -10.90 19.20 -7.02
CA LEU A 31 -9.73 18.76 -6.25
C LEU A 31 -10.03 18.72 -4.75
N PHE A 32 -10.68 19.74 -4.21
CA PHE A 32 -11.05 19.77 -2.78
C PHE A 32 -12.10 18.73 -2.43
N GLU A 33 -13.06 18.45 -3.31
CA GLU A 33 -14.03 17.37 -3.12
C GLU A 33 -13.35 16.00 -3.08
N ALA A 34 -12.41 15.75 -4.00
CA ALA A 34 -11.64 14.51 -4.01
C ALA A 34 -10.79 14.35 -2.73
N GLU A 35 -10.13 15.43 -2.28
CA GLU A 35 -9.34 15.42 -1.05
C GLU A 35 -10.21 15.17 0.18
N ASN A 36 -11.38 15.80 0.28
CA ASN A 36 -12.34 15.58 1.36
C ASN A 36 -12.82 14.12 1.41
N GLN A 37 -13.15 13.52 0.26
CA GLN A 37 -13.55 12.11 0.20
C GLN A 37 -12.43 11.16 0.64
N LEU A 38 -11.18 11.46 0.29
CA LEU A 38 -10.02 10.69 0.74
C LEU A 38 -9.82 10.82 2.26
N LEU A 39 -9.92 12.03 2.80
CA LEU A 39 -9.84 12.30 4.23
C LEU A 39 -10.94 11.61 5.02
N GLU A 40 -12.17 11.62 4.51
CA GLU A 40 -13.30 10.95 5.14
C GLU A 40 -13.08 9.43 5.22
N LYS A 41 -12.66 8.80 4.11
CA LYS A 41 -12.30 7.38 4.09
C LYS A 41 -11.16 7.05 5.05
N ALA A 42 -10.11 7.87 5.07
CA ALA A 42 -8.99 7.69 5.97
C ALA A 42 -9.42 7.80 7.45
N ASN A 43 -10.33 8.71 7.77
CA ASN A 43 -10.88 8.84 9.12
C ASN A 43 -11.75 7.65 9.51
N GLN A 44 -12.61 7.16 8.61
CA GLN A 44 -13.42 5.97 8.83
C GLN A 44 -12.53 4.76 9.12
N GLN A 45 -11.52 4.52 8.27
CA GLN A 45 -10.58 3.42 8.46
C GLN A 45 -9.82 3.52 9.78
N LYS A 46 -9.29 4.70 10.12
CA LYS A 46 -8.61 4.91 11.41
C LYS A 46 -9.52 4.65 12.60
N ASN A 47 -10.79 5.01 12.49
CA ASN A 47 -11.77 4.76 13.54
C ASN A 47 -12.09 3.27 13.66
N GLU A 48 -12.25 2.56 12.55
CA GLU A 48 -12.42 1.10 12.52
C GLU A 48 -11.22 0.38 13.14
N ASP A 49 -9.99 0.75 12.76
CA ASP A 49 -8.76 0.21 13.32
C ASP A 49 -8.67 0.47 14.83
N PHE A 50 -9.00 1.69 15.26
CA PHE A 50 -9.02 2.04 16.68
C PHE A 50 -10.01 1.20 17.48
N LEU A 51 -11.23 1.02 16.96
CA LEU A 51 -12.24 0.17 17.58
C LEU A 51 -11.79 -1.30 17.61
N TYR A 52 -11.14 -1.77 16.55
CA TYR A 52 -10.56 -3.11 16.50
C TYR A 52 -9.48 -3.32 17.56
N TYR A 53 -8.55 -2.38 17.74
CA TYR A 53 -7.49 -2.51 18.75
C TYR A 53 -7.99 -2.47 20.20
N ILE A 54 -9.13 -1.84 20.45
CA ILE A 54 -9.76 -1.80 21.78
C ILE A 54 -10.67 -3.02 21.99
N SER A 55 -11.06 -3.70 20.92
CA SER A 55 -11.95 -4.86 21.00
C SER A 55 -11.36 -5.98 21.86
N THR A 56 -12.26 -6.72 22.51
CA THR A 56 -11.90 -7.90 23.31
C THR A 56 -11.28 -9.01 22.46
N GLU A 57 -11.66 -9.08 21.18
CA GLU A 57 -11.17 -10.02 20.20
C GLU A 57 -9.68 -9.77 19.87
N TYR A 58 -9.28 -8.50 19.74
CA TYR A 58 -7.87 -8.17 19.56
C TYR A 58 -7.05 -8.48 20.82
N ALA A 59 -7.58 -8.18 22.00
CA ALA A 59 -6.92 -8.51 23.27
C ALA A 59 -6.73 -10.02 23.43
N ASP A 60 -7.75 -10.83 23.08
CA ASP A 60 -7.68 -12.29 23.10
C ASP A 60 -6.68 -12.84 22.07
N LYS A 61 -6.69 -12.30 20.84
CA LYS A 61 -5.69 -12.64 19.82
C LYS A 61 -4.26 -12.37 20.32
N ILE A 62 -4.00 -11.20 20.89
CA ILE A 62 -2.69 -10.84 21.44
C ILE A 62 -2.33 -11.72 22.64
N ALA A 63 -3.30 -12.05 23.50
CA ALA A 63 -3.07 -12.92 24.65
C ALA A 63 -2.64 -14.34 24.22
N LYS A 64 -3.33 -14.90 23.22
CA LYS A 64 -3.02 -16.20 22.62
C LYS A 64 -1.66 -16.19 21.90
N GLN A 65 -1.37 -15.14 21.12
CA GLN A 65 -0.13 -15.02 20.36
C GLN A 65 1.11 -14.83 21.25
N ASN A 66 1.03 -13.96 22.27
CA ASN A 66 2.22 -13.57 23.05
C ASN A 66 2.42 -14.40 24.33
N PHE A 67 1.34 -14.88 24.94
CA PHE A 67 1.41 -15.58 26.23
C PHE A 67 1.04 -17.06 26.12
N GLY A 68 0.69 -17.56 24.93
CA GLY A 68 0.33 -18.97 24.73
C GLY A 68 -0.89 -19.41 25.55
N LEU A 69 -1.76 -18.45 25.93
CA LEU A 69 -2.97 -18.67 26.73
C LEU A 69 -4.08 -19.27 25.85
N ILE A 70 -3.84 -20.48 25.36
CA ILE A 70 -4.79 -21.23 24.52
C ILE A 70 -5.81 -21.92 25.44
N ASN A 71 -7.10 -21.77 25.11
CA ASN A 71 -8.14 -22.45 25.89
C ASN A 71 -8.09 -23.97 25.66
N PRO A 72 -8.39 -24.80 26.67
CA PRO A 72 -8.39 -26.25 26.50
C PRO A 72 -9.42 -26.67 25.45
N GLY A 73 -8.95 -27.21 24.31
CA GLY A 73 -9.76 -27.62 23.16
C GLY A 73 -9.66 -26.72 21.91
N GLU A 74 -8.85 -25.65 21.95
CA GLU A 74 -8.65 -24.74 20.82
C GLU A 74 -7.35 -25.08 20.05
N GLU A 75 -7.43 -25.28 18.74
CA GLU A 75 -6.28 -25.54 17.87
C GLU A 75 -5.79 -24.21 17.23
N VAL A 76 -4.62 -23.73 17.64
CA VAL A 76 -4.04 -22.48 17.15
C VAL A 76 -2.93 -22.78 16.13
N ILE A 77 -3.14 -22.37 14.88
CA ILE A 77 -2.14 -22.49 13.81
C ILE A 77 -1.23 -21.26 13.88
N VAL A 78 0.00 -21.45 14.36
CA VAL A 78 1.03 -20.41 14.34
C VAL A 78 1.72 -20.44 12.98
N VAL A 79 1.37 -19.49 12.11
CA VAL A 79 2.09 -19.28 10.85
C VAL A 79 3.32 -18.42 11.15
N ALA A 80 4.48 -19.05 11.28
CA ALA A 80 5.75 -18.33 11.34
C ALA A 80 6.00 -17.68 9.98
N ALA A 81 5.76 -16.37 9.89
CA ALA A 81 6.26 -15.57 8.77
C ALA A 81 7.79 -15.55 8.90
N ASP A 82 8.46 -16.08 7.88
CA ASP A 82 9.88 -16.38 7.82
C ASP A 82 10.33 -17.47 8.80
N GLN A 83 10.31 -18.72 8.33
CA GLN A 83 11.55 -19.36 7.95
C GLN A 83 11.30 -20.15 6.66
N ASN A 84 12.20 -20.01 5.68
CA ASN A 84 12.41 -21.04 4.69
C ASN A 84 12.60 -22.36 5.44
N TYR A 85 11.53 -23.15 5.56
CA TYR A 85 11.64 -24.51 6.04
C TYR A 85 12.33 -25.30 4.94
N ILE A 86 13.65 -25.28 4.96
CA ILE A 86 14.49 -26.17 4.16
C ILE A 86 14.51 -27.47 4.94
N ASP A 87 13.99 -28.53 4.33
CA ASP A 87 14.09 -29.88 4.89
C ASP A 87 15.59 -30.17 5.16
N PRO A 88 16.01 -30.49 6.40
CA PRO A 88 17.42 -30.73 6.71
C PRO A 88 18.03 -31.88 5.90
N VAL A 89 17.20 -32.73 5.27
CA VAL A 89 17.64 -33.77 4.35
C VAL A 89 18.07 -33.20 2.99
N GLU A 90 17.38 -32.18 2.47
CA GLU A 90 17.73 -31.56 1.18
C GLU A 90 18.98 -30.69 1.25
N GLU A 91 19.20 -30.03 2.39
CA GLU A 91 20.37 -29.17 2.60
C GLU A 91 21.67 -29.99 2.63
N GLN A 92 21.68 -31.15 3.30
CA GLN A 92 22.84 -32.04 3.33
C GLN A 92 23.19 -32.63 1.95
N VAL A 93 22.18 -32.95 1.14
CA VAL A 93 22.37 -33.49 -0.21
C VAL A 93 22.94 -32.42 -1.16
N ASN A 94 22.47 -31.18 -1.05
CA ASN A 94 22.97 -30.09 -1.87
C ASN A 94 24.39 -29.67 -1.47
N VAL A 95 24.70 -29.57 -0.18
CA VAL A 95 26.04 -29.23 0.30
C VAL A 95 27.09 -30.25 -0.16
N ALA A 96 26.75 -31.55 -0.17
CA ALA A 96 27.60 -32.60 -0.73
C ALA A 96 27.80 -32.44 -2.25
N ARG A 97 26.74 -32.08 -2.99
CA ARG A 97 26.80 -31.85 -4.45
C ARG A 97 27.65 -30.64 -4.83
N TYR A 98 27.64 -29.59 -4.02
CA TYR A 98 28.44 -28.38 -4.23
C TYR A 98 29.92 -28.55 -3.83
N GLN A 99 30.28 -29.57 -3.04
CA GLN A 99 31.67 -29.83 -2.68
C GLN A 99 32.49 -30.37 -3.87
N ASP A 100 31.88 -31.19 -4.74
CA ASP A 100 32.54 -31.81 -5.90
C ASP A 100 32.67 -30.90 -7.14
N ASP A 101 31.96 -29.77 -7.20
CA ASP A 101 32.03 -28.87 -8.35
C ASP A 101 33.32 -28.02 -8.34
N SER A 102 33.86 -27.74 -9.53
CA SER A 102 35.01 -26.83 -9.68
C SER A 102 34.63 -25.39 -9.32
N ASN A 103 35.54 -24.65 -8.66
CA ASN A 103 35.32 -23.27 -8.20
C ASN A 103 34.59 -22.36 -9.21
N PRO A 104 34.99 -22.23 -10.48
CA PRO A 104 34.29 -21.34 -11.43
C PRO A 104 32.81 -21.69 -11.64
N LYS A 105 32.43 -22.96 -11.52
CA LYS A 105 31.04 -23.40 -11.65
C LYS A 105 30.20 -22.99 -10.43
N LYS A 106 30.78 -23.03 -9.22
CA LYS A 106 30.13 -22.55 -7.99
C LYS A 106 29.77 -21.07 -8.08
N TRP A 107 30.68 -20.24 -8.58
CA TRP A 107 30.45 -18.81 -8.76
C TRP A 107 29.35 -18.52 -9.80
N LYS A 108 29.31 -19.28 -10.89
CA LYS A 108 28.25 -19.13 -11.90
C LYS A 108 26.87 -19.44 -11.31
N ASN A 109 26.72 -20.54 -10.57
CA ASN A 109 25.44 -20.92 -9.97
C ASN A 109 24.99 -19.92 -8.89
N PHE A 110 25.93 -19.39 -8.09
CA PHE A 110 25.63 -18.35 -7.10
C PHE A 110 25.11 -17.04 -7.73
N ILE A 111 25.67 -16.64 -8.88
CA ILE A 111 25.33 -15.37 -9.53
C ILE A 111 24.06 -15.48 -10.38
N PHE A 112 23.82 -16.64 -11.01
CA PHE A 112 22.77 -16.80 -12.02
C PHE A 112 21.61 -17.73 -11.61
N GLY A 113 21.68 -18.39 -10.44
CA GLY A 113 20.54 -19.02 -9.78
C GLY A 113 19.71 -19.99 -10.63
N GLU A 114 20.38 -20.94 -11.32
CA GLU A 114 19.72 -22.14 -11.85
C GLU A 114 19.83 -23.30 -10.87
#